data_AF-A0A2V8Y650-F1
#
_entry.id   AF-A0A2V8Y650-F1
#
_cell.length_a   1.000
_cell.length_b   1.000
_cell.length_c   1.000
_cell.angle_alpha   90.00
_cell.angle_beta   90.00
_cell.angle_gamma   90.00
#
_symmetry.space_group_name_H-M   'P 1'
#
loop_
_entity.id
_entity.type
_entity.pdbx_description
1 polymer ?
#
loop_
_entity_poly.entity_id
_entity_poly.type
_entity_poly.pdbx_seq_one_letter_code
_entity_poly.pdbx_strand_id
1 'polypeptide(L)'
;MDADVPRINSLRPPEKPSFNFPSDEEIPIFPSMASTSETVPPQTKGASTPNQPLPESSKLALIRFVSGEFAKAVKSLPAGKQGFDFTVGKPLNTELLDRAVATRGAAVNSGDNVQITQLEFRAHEIVVDLNGGGRGKHHWRDHLQIGIGGSYPTMQSTQETGPPGLQPGMGSTIFLEWNKFVPDMTPEELKHILSPFLNFQNERSASVHWIDTLPPEMKKAIQERRPVVGMDREEVVAAIGKPDHKVRERDSEGNDIEDWIYGQPPSKTIFVRFTVDHVTKIEQFPQ
;
A
#
# COMPACT_ATOMS: atom_id res chain seq x y z
N MET A 1 -34.22 -61.25 -31.23
CA MET A 1 -32.87 -61.09 -31.82
C MET A 1 -32.93 -59.86 -32.72
N ASP A 2 -31.78 -59.22 -32.93
CA ASP A 2 -31.54 -57.93 -33.58
C ASP A 2 -31.74 -56.69 -32.70
N ALA A 3 -30.61 -56.22 -32.17
CA ALA A 3 -30.41 -54.91 -31.56
C ALA A 3 -29.60 -54.06 -32.55
N ASP A 4 -30.14 -52.89 -32.89
CA ASP A 4 -29.48 -51.88 -33.71
C ASP A 4 -28.64 -50.97 -32.79
N VAL A 5 -27.36 -50.79 -33.10
CA VAL A 5 -26.39 -50.03 -32.30
C VAL A 5 -25.70 -49.00 -33.20
N PRO A 6 -25.74 -47.68 -32.89
CA PRO A 6 -24.99 -46.70 -33.64
C PRO A 6 -23.51 -46.63 -33.21
N ARG A 7 -22.65 -46.42 -34.22
CA ARG A 7 -21.18 -46.29 -34.19
C ARG A 7 -20.66 -45.35 -33.09
N ILE A 8 -19.66 -45.85 -32.36
CA ILE A 8 -18.76 -45.08 -31.50
C ILE A 8 -17.70 -44.32 -32.31
N ASN A 9 -17.49 -43.05 -31.97
CA ASN A 9 -16.42 -42.20 -32.47
C ASN A 9 -15.24 -42.28 -31.47
N SER A 10 -14.14 -42.94 -31.83
CA SER A 10 -12.94 -43.04 -30.99
C SER A 10 -11.88 -42.03 -31.45
N LEU A 11 -11.68 -40.99 -30.66
CA LEU A 11 -10.60 -40.01 -30.83
C LEU A 11 -9.28 -40.60 -30.33
N ARG A 12 -8.22 -40.53 -31.16
CA ARG A 12 -6.83 -40.85 -30.78
C ARG A 12 -6.22 -39.74 -29.90
N PRO A 13 -5.32 -40.04 -28.96
CA PRO A 13 -4.44 -39.04 -28.34
C PRO A 13 -3.28 -38.65 -29.28
N PRO A 14 -2.76 -37.40 -29.24
CA PRO A 14 -1.61 -37.00 -30.03
C PRO A 14 -0.26 -37.47 -29.45
N GLU A 15 0.66 -37.74 -30.37
CA GLU A 15 2.04 -38.22 -30.21
C GLU A 15 2.96 -37.15 -29.58
N LYS A 16 3.83 -37.55 -28.64
CA LYS A 16 4.90 -36.70 -28.10
C LYS A 16 6.16 -36.83 -28.96
N PRO A 17 6.77 -35.74 -29.47
CA PRO A 17 8.06 -35.84 -30.14
C PRO A 17 9.19 -35.96 -29.11
N SER A 18 9.96 -37.04 -29.22
CA SER A 18 11.26 -37.24 -28.55
C SER A 18 12.35 -36.46 -29.30
N PHE A 19 12.98 -35.49 -28.64
CA PHE A 19 14.18 -34.83 -29.15
C PHE A 19 15.43 -35.57 -28.67
N ASN A 20 16.25 -35.98 -29.64
CA ASN A 20 17.54 -36.62 -29.46
C ASN A 20 18.61 -35.52 -29.44
N PHE A 21 19.45 -35.45 -28.41
CA PHE A 21 20.54 -34.47 -28.33
C PHE A 21 21.87 -35.14 -28.71
N PRO A 22 22.64 -34.62 -29.69
CA PRO A 22 24.05 -34.96 -29.84
C PRO A 22 24.88 -34.20 -28.80
N SER A 23 25.76 -34.92 -28.09
CA SER A 23 26.71 -34.37 -27.12
C SER A 23 27.99 -33.95 -27.83
N ASP A 24 28.13 -32.68 -28.22
CA ASP A 24 29.40 -31.92 -28.25
C ASP A 24 29.23 -30.52 -28.85
N GLU A 25 28.67 -29.57 -28.09
CA GLU A 25 28.88 -28.15 -28.40
C GLU A 25 28.75 -27.29 -27.14
N GLU A 26 29.86 -26.68 -26.72
CA GLU A 26 29.93 -25.73 -25.60
C GLU A 26 29.17 -24.45 -25.96
N ILE A 27 28.13 -24.11 -25.17
CA ILE A 27 27.37 -22.86 -25.34
C ILE A 27 28.06 -21.75 -24.53
N PRO A 28 28.46 -20.64 -25.14
CA PRO A 28 29.13 -19.54 -24.44
C PRO A 28 28.16 -18.82 -23.50
N ILE A 29 28.63 -18.61 -22.27
CA ILE A 29 27.98 -17.81 -21.24
C ILE A 29 28.29 -16.34 -21.56
N PHE A 30 27.27 -15.49 -21.56
CA PHE A 30 27.22 -14.02 -21.76
C PHE A 30 26.92 -13.51 -23.19
N PRO A 31 25.84 -12.71 -23.36
CA PRO A 31 25.61 -11.97 -24.60
C PRO A 31 26.39 -10.64 -24.61
N SER A 32 27.12 -10.41 -25.71
CA SER A 32 27.75 -9.13 -26.06
C SER A 32 26.69 -8.12 -26.55
N MET A 33 26.81 -6.86 -26.13
CA MET A 33 25.96 -5.75 -26.56
C MET A 33 26.19 -5.41 -28.04
N ALA A 34 25.10 -5.31 -28.80
CA ALA A 34 25.03 -4.45 -29.98
C ALA A 34 23.61 -3.88 -30.10
N SER A 35 23.54 -2.55 -30.18
CA SER A 35 22.35 -1.70 -30.22
C SER A 35 21.51 -1.88 -31.48
N THR A 36 20.18 -1.95 -31.39
CA THR A 36 19.24 -0.94 -31.94
C THR A 36 17.76 -1.29 -31.70
N SER A 37 17.03 -0.24 -31.27
CA SER A 37 15.60 0.07 -31.52
C SER A 37 14.48 -0.60 -30.71
N GLU A 38 13.85 0.27 -29.91
CA GLU A 38 12.43 0.32 -29.48
C GLU A 38 11.82 -0.89 -28.76
N THR A 39 11.87 -0.83 -27.43
CA THR A 39 10.76 -1.23 -26.57
C THR A 39 10.89 -0.47 -25.25
N VAL A 40 9.86 0.31 -24.91
CA VAL A 40 9.77 1.11 -23.69
C VAL A 40 9.80 0.19 -22.46
N PRO A 41 10.80 0.30 -21.56
CA PRO A 41 10.77 -0.41 -20.27
C PRO A 41 9.88 0.34 -19.27
N PRO A 42 9.33 -0.35 -18.25
CA PRO A 42 8.59 0.30 -17.19
C PRO A 42 9.54 1.22 -16.41
N GLN A 43 9.28 2.53 -16.48
CA GLN A 43 10.04 3.53 -15.75
C GLN A 43 9.87 3.30 -14.23
N THR A 44 10.91 2.77 -13.59
CA THR A 44 11.33 3.29 -12.30
C THR A 44 11.54 4.79 -12.49
N LYS A 45 10.67 5.64 -11.92
CA LYS A 45 10.84 7.09 -11.97
C LYS A 45 12.20 7.46 -11.38
N GLY A 46 13.16 7.79 -12.23
CA GLY A 46 14.35 8.55 -11.86
C GLY A 46 13.95 9.97 -11.47
N ALA A 47 14.70 10.54 -10.53
CA ALA A 47 14.67 11.91 -10.00
C ALA A 47 13.44 12.77 -10.34
N SER A 48 12.69 13.15 -9.30
CA SER A 48 11.66 14.18 -9.34
C SER A 48 12.13 15.41 -10.12
N THR A 49 11.27 15.98 -10.97
CA THR A 49 11.57 17.26 -11.63
C THR A 49 10.92 18.38 -10.82
N PRO A 50 11.69 19.12 -9.99
CA PRO A 50 11.14 20.10 -9.04
C PRO A 50 10.44 21.30 -9.71
N ASN A 51 10.45 21.38 -11.05
CA ASN A 51 9.88 22.47 -11.83
C ASN A 51 8.51 22.12 -12.45
N GLN A 52 7.93 20.97 -12.15
CA GLN A 52 6.57 20.60 -12.55
C GLN A 52 5.65 20.42 -11.35
N PRO A 53 4.36 20.81 -11.44
CA PRO A 53 3.37 20.51 -10.40
C PRO A 53 3.22 19.00 -10.17
N LEU A 54 2.90 18.62 -8.94
CA LEU A 54 2.72 17.24 -8.52
C LEU A 54 1.67 16.52 -9.38
N PRO A 55 2.06 15.56 -10.25
CA PRO A 55 1.13 14.85 -11.10
C PRO A 55 0.33 13.82 -10.30
N GLU A 56 -0.82 13.40 -10.83
CA GLU A 56 -1.72 12.45 -10.15
C GLU A 56 -1.05 11.11 -9.83
N SER A 57 -0.17 10.63 -10.71
CA SER A 57 0.62 9.41 -10.48
C SER A 57 1.53 9.52 -9.26
N SER A 58 2.13 10.69 -9.03
CA SER A 58 2.96 10.93 -7.86
C SER A 58 2.12 11.10 -6.60
N LYS A 59 0.95 11.76 -6.66
CA LYS A 59 0.02 11.80 -5.52
C LYS A 59 -0.36 10.39 -5.06
N LEU A 60 -0.74 9.52 -6.00
CA LEU A 60 -1.07 8.12 -5.70
C LEU A 60 0.11 7.37 -5.07
N ALA A 61 1.34 7.61 -5.55
CA ALA A 61 2.54 7.03 -4.95
C ALA A 61 2.75 7.54 -3.51
N LEU A 62 2.61 8.85 -3.27
CA LEU A 62 2.72 9.43 -1.93
C LEU A 62 1.66 8.86 -0.98
N ILE A 63 0.40 8.76 -1.41
CA ILE A 63 -0.65 8.12 -0.61
C ILE A 63 -0.27 6.68 -0.28
N ARG A 64 0.16 5.89 -1.27
CA ARG A 64 0.48 4.47 -1.09
C ARG A 64 1.66 4.21 -0.16
N PHE A 65 2.69 5.06 -0.18
CA PHE A 65 3.97 4.80 0.47
C PHE A 65 4.29 5.73 1.64
N VAL A 66 3.45 6.74 1.89
CA VAL A 66 3.61 7.68 3.02
C VAL A 66 2.37 7.68 3.92
N SER A 67 1.16 7.53 3.36
CA SER A 67 -0.01 7.33 4.21
C SER A 67 0.06 5.95 4.88
N GLY A 68 -0.20 5.91 6.18
CA GLY A 68 -0.08 4.72 7.02
C GLY A 68 1.30 4.49 7.60
N GLU A 69 2.33 5.24 7.17
CA GLU A 69 3.69 5.15 7.71
C GLU A 69 3.74 5.53 9.19
N PHE A 70 4.64 4.87 9.91
CA PHE A 70 4.92 5.08 11.32
C PHE A 70 6.23 5.87 11.46
N ALA A 71 6.29 6.77 12.42
CA ALA A 71 7.47 7.55 12.75
C ALA A 71 7.52 7.94 14.23
N LYS A 72 8.73 8.23 14.74
CA LYS A 72 8.86 8.92 16.03
C LYS A 72 8.76 10.41 15.87
N ALA A 73 7.95 11.05 16.70
CA ALA A 73 7.92 12.50 16.79
C ALA A 73 9.26 13.03 17.32
N VAL A 74 9.90 13.93 16.58
CA VAL A 74 11.14 14.61 16.99
C VAL A 74 10.81 15.78 17.91
N LYS A 75 9.66 16.42 17.71
CA LYS A 75 9.17 17.56 18.50
C LYS A 75 7.71 17.38 18.85
N SER A 76 7.28 18.02 19.93
CA SER A 76 5.86 18.09 20.26
C SER A 76 5.11 18.89 19.19
N LEU A 77 3.89 18.47 18.87
CA LEU A 77 3.04 19.09 17.87
C LEU A 77 1.70 19.52 18.48
N PRO A 78 1.16 20.68 18.05
CA PRO A 78 0.01 21.28 18.69
C PRO A 78 -1.29 20.53 18.38
N ALA A 79 -2.18 20.49 19.36
CA ALA A 79 -3.54 20.02 19.16
C ALA A 79 -4.40 21.03 18.39
N GLY A 80 -5.57 20.55 17.96
CA GLY A 80 -6.63 21.38 17.39
C GLY A 80 -6.50 21.64 15.90
N LYS A 81 -7.54 22.26 15.34
CA LYS A 81 -7.76 22.36 13.89
C LYS A 81 -6.74 23.22 13.15
N GLN A 82 -6.04 24.09 13.87
CA GLN A 82 -5.05 25.01 13.30
C GLN A 82 -3.72 24.34 12.97
N GLY A 83 -3.43 23.16 13.54
CA GLY A 83 -2.19 22.41 13.24
C GLY A 83 -0.92 23.26 13.32
N PHE A 84 0.07 22.95 12.47
CA PHE A 84 1.28 23.75 12.38
C PHE A 84 1.67 23.99 10.92
N ASP A 85 1.80 25.26 10.55
CA ASP A 85 2.21 25.68 9.22
C ASP A 85 3.73 25.65 9.08
N PHE A 86 4.20 24.97 8.04
CA PHE A 86 5.61 24.84 7.72
C PHE A 86 5.85 25.18 6.25
N THR A 87 6.48 26.33 6.03
CA THR A 87 6.93 26.72 4.69
C THR A 87 8.13 25.88 4.26
N VAL A 88 7.94 25.03 3.25
CA VAL A 88 8.96 24.12 2.73
C VAL A 88 10.12 24.92 2.14
N GLY A 89 11.35 24.50 2.46
CA GLY A 89 12.59 25.17 2.06
C GLY A 89 13.03 26.30 2.98
N LYS A 90 12.24 26.65 4.00
CA LYS A 90 12.67 27.54 5.10
C LYS A 90 13.05 26.71 6.34
N PRO A 91 13.96 27.21 7.18
CA PRO A 91 14.25 26.57 8.47
C PRO A 91 13.00 26.56 9.35
N LEU A 92 12.80 25.47 10.10
CA LEU A 92 11.71 25.35 11.06
C LEU A 92 11.79 26.46 12.10
N ASN A 93 10.73 27.26 12.22
CA ASN A 93 10.59 28.24 13.29
C ASN A 93 10.17 27.54 14.59
N THR A 94 11.16 27.24 15.42
CA THR A 94 10.97 26.47 16.66
C THR A 94 10.18 27.26 17.70
N GLU A 95 10.40 28.57 17.80
CA GLU A 95 9.69 29.43 18.76
C GLU A 95 8.19 29.49 18.46
N LEU A 96 7.80 29.54 17.18
CA LEU A 96 6.40 29.47 16.78
C LEU A 96 5.78 28.11 17.08
N LEU A 97 6.53 27.02 16.86
CA LEU A 97 6.06 25.67 17.19
C LEU A 97 5.85 25.51 18.70
N ASP A 98 6.82 25.93 19.51
CA ASP A 98 6.73 25.83 20.96
C ASP A 98 5.58 26.69 21.51
N ARG A 99 5.37 27.90 20.95
CA ARG A 99 4.22 28.74 21.28
C ARG A 99 2.90 28.08 20.89
N ALA A 100 2.83 27.48 19.72
CA ALA A 100 1.64 26.76 19.27
C ALA A 100 1.28 25.62 20.24
N VAL A 101 2.26 24.84 20.66
CA VAL A 101 2.08 23.76 21.63
C VAL A 101 1.67 24.31 23.00
N ALA A 102 2.32 25.36 23.49
CA ALA A 102 2.02 25.95 24.79
C ALA A 102 0.60 26.55 24.85
N THR A 103 0.12 27.11 23.75
CA THR A 103 -1.21 27.75 23.70
C THR A 103 -2.35 26.77 23.46
N ARG A 104 -2.10 25.66 22.75
CA ARG A 104 -3.14 24.72 22.30
C ARG A 104 -3.07 23.36 22.97
N GLY A 105 -2.01 23.09 23.72
CA GLY A 105 -1.68 21.77 24.22
C GLY A 105 -0.98 20.91 23.16
N ALA A 106 -0.23 19.92 23.62
CA ALA A 106 0.39 18.92 22.76
C ALA A 106 -0.61 17.80 22.44
N ALA A 107 -0.85 17.54 21.15
CA ALA A 107 -1.54 16.32 20.71
C ALA A 107 -0.55 15.18 20.45
N VAL A 108 0.70 15.52 20.17
CA VAL A 108 1.84 14.62 20.02
C VAL A 108 2.98 15.21 20.83
N ASN A 109 3.65 14.39 21.63
CA ASN A 109 4.85 14.75 22.37
C ASN A 109 6.10 14.29 21.63
N SER A 110 7.23 14.97 21.87
CA SER A 110 8.53 14.48 21.43
C SER A 110 8.78 13.06 21.96
N GLY A 111 9.16 12.15 21.08
CA GLY A 111 9.39 10.74 21.36
C GLY A 111 8.18 9.82 21.14
N ASP A 112 6.98 10.36 20.97
CA ASP A 112 5.77 9.56 20.70
C ASP A 112 5.89 8.82 19.36
N ASN A 113 5.42 7.57 19.32
CA ASN A 113 5.18 6.89 18.05
C ASN A 113 3.93 7.50 17.42
N VAL A 114 4.00 7.91 16.17
CA VAL A 114 2.90 8.51 15.44
C VAL A 114 2.69 7.82 14.11
N GLN A 115 1.46 7.85 13.63
CA GLN A 115 1.10 7.36 12.31
C GLN A 115 0.67 8.52 11.43
N ILE A 116 1.17 8.56 10.20
CA ILE A 116 0.58 9.39 9.14
C ILE A 116 -0.74 8.76 8.73
N THR A 117 -1.85 9.41 9.03
CA THR A 117 -3.20 8.86 8.81
C THR A 117 -3.87 9.36 7.54
N GLN A 118 -3.51 10.56 7.08
CA GLN A 118 -4.07 11.13 5.86
C GLN A 118 -3.11 12.12 5.22
N LEU A 119 -3.14 12.16 3.88
CA LEU A 119 -2.52 13.20 3.06
C LEU A 119 -3.60 13.88 2.21
N GLU A 120 -3.73 15.20 2.31
CA GLU A 120 -4.61 16.01 1.47
C GLU A 120 -3.75 16.92 0.58
N PHE A 121 -3.93 16.83 -0.73
CA PHE A 121 -3.14 17.58 -1.70
C PHE A 121 -3.93 18.80 -2.19
N ARG A 122 -3.35 19.97 -2.04
CA ARG A 122 -3.90 21.25 -2.53
C ARG A 122 -2.91 21.87 -3.52
N ALA A 123 -3.29 22.99 -4.12
CA ALA A 123 -2.50 23.63 -5.17
C ALA A 123 -1.05 23.95 -4.73
N HIS A 124 -0.88 24.44 -3.50
CA HIS A 124 0.40 24.89 -2.95
C HIS A 124 0.68 24.31 -1.56
N GLU A 125 -0.07 23.30 -1.15
CA GLU A 125 -0.02 22.74 0.21
C GLU A 125 -0.23 21.23 0.19
N ILE A 126 0.48 20.52 1.07
CA ILE A 126 0.15 19.14 1.46
C ILE A 126 -0.21 19.19 2.94
N VAL A 127 -1.44 18.78 3.27
CA VAL A 127 -1.88 18.62 4.65
C VAL A 127 -1.58 17.20 5.10
N VAL A 128 -0.85 17.06 6.20
CA VAL A 128 -0.41 15.78 6.76
C VAL A 128 -1.05 15.61 8.14
N ASP A 129 -1.99 14.68 8.24
CA ASP A 129 -2.67 14.38 9.50
C ASP A 129 -1.99 13.22 10.22
N LEU A 130 -1.54 13.49 11.44
CA LEU A 130 -0.92 12.53 12.35
C LEU A 130 -1.95 12.05 13.36
N ASN A 131 -2.03 10.74 13.57
CA ASN A 131 -2.94 10.11 14.55
C ASN A 131 -4.41 10.58 14.41
N GLY A 132 -4.90 10.71 13.18
CA GLY A 132 -6.28 11.14 12.89
C GLY A 132 -6.47 12.66 12.75
N GLY A 133 -5.38 13.45 12.84
CA GLY A 133 -5.38 14.89 12.61
C GLY A 133 -6.06 15.71 13.70
N GLY A 134 -5.76 17.02 13.74
CA GLY A 134 -6.38 17.96 14.68
C GLY A 134 -7.66 18.60 14.14
N ARG A 135 -7.95 18.42 12.84
CA ARG A 135 -9.05 19.09 12.13
C ARG A 135 -10.44 18.45 12.35
N GLY A 136 -10.49 17.22 12.85
CA GLY A 136 -11.72 16.43 12.98
C GLY A 136 -12.13 15.75 11.67
N LYS A 137 -13.21 14.96 11.69
CA LYS A 137 -13.67 14.17 10.52
C LYS A 137 -13.99 15.07 9.33
N HIS A 138 -13.25 14.91 8.23
CA HIS A 138 -13.66 15.39 6.91
C HIS A 138 -14.25 14.21 6.14
N HIS A 139 -15.45 14.36 5.59
CA HIS A 139 -16.17 13.27 4.93
C HIS A 139 -15.60 13.07 3.53
N TRP A 140 -14.76 12.04 3.36
CA TRP A 140 -14.05 11.77 2.11
C TRP A 140 -14.94 11.30 0.94
N ARG A 141 -16.23 11.03 1.20
CA ARG A 141 -17.18 10.57 0.17
C ARG A 141 -17.59 11.66 -0.83
N ASP A 142 -17.21 12.91 -0.61
CA ASP A 142 -17.66 14.02 -1.45
C ASP A 142 -16.81 14.22 -2.72
N HIS A 143 -15.67 13.51 -2.87
CA HIS A 143 -14.73 13.72 -3.99
C HIS A 143 -14.47 12.50 -4.90
N LEU A 144 -15.12 11.35 -4.67
CA LEU A 144 -15.13 10.25 -5.66
C LEU A 144 -16.28 10.34 -6.68
N GLN A 145 -17.06 11.42 -6.66
CA GLN A 145 -18.06 11.68 -7.71
C GLN A 145 -17.42 12.38 -8.91
N ILE A 146 -16.58 11.65 -9.64
CA ILE A 146 -16.34 11.90 -11.07
C ILE A 146 -17.21 10.89 -11.81
N GLY A 147 -18.23 11.42 -12.47
CA GLY A 147 -19.45 10.69 -12.81
C GLY A 147 -19.32 9.53 -13.80
N ILE A 148 -20.26 8.61 -13.67
CA ILE A 148 -21.12 8.05 -14.73
C ILE A 148 -22.40 7.60 -14.01
N GLY A 149 -23.56 8.01 -14.54
CA GLY A 149 -24.85 8.00 -13.87
C GLY A 149 -25.38 6.64 -13.42
N GLY A 150 -26.25 6.69 -12.40
CA GLY A 150 -27.04 5.55 -11.94
C GLY A 150 -27.63 5.81 -10.56
N SER A 151 -28.90 6.23 -10.52
CA SER A 151 -29.69 6.43 -9.31
C SER A 151 -29.95 5.08 -8.61
N TYR A 152 -29.37 4.85 -7.42
CA TYR A 152 -29.82 3.82 -6.47
C TYR A 152 -29.62 4.27 -5.01
N PRO A 153 -30.46 3.79 -4.07
CA PRO A 153 -30.66 4.43 -2.77
C PRO A 153 -29.51 4.15 -1.78
N THR A 154 -29.27 5.13 -0.92
CA THR A 154 -28.23 5.14 0.11
C THR A 154 -28.51 4.09 1.20
N MET A 155 -27.65 3.08 1.30
CA MET A 155 -27.56 2.22 2.49
C MET A 155 -26.72 2.93 3.56
N GLN A 156 -27.26 3.03 4.77
CA GLN A 156 -26.55 3.55 5.95
C GLN A 156 -25.31 2.68 6.22
N SER A 157 -24.12 3.24 5.99
CA SER A 157 -22.86 2.62 6.38
C SER A 157 -22.74 2.63 7.90
N THR A 158 -22.70 1.44 8.49
CA THR A 158 -22.21 1.23 9.84
C THR A 158 -20.84 1.88 10.00
N GLN A 159 -20.69 2.52 11.17
CA GLN A 159 -19.56 3.23 11.72
C GLN A 159 -18.21 2.55 11.42
N GLU A 160 -17.40 3.18 10.57
CA GLU A 160 -15.98 2.84 10.40
C GLU A 160 -15.25 3.20 11.70
N THR A 161 -15.18 2.25 12.63
CA THR A 161 -14.24 2.27 13.74
C THR A 161 -12.86 1.91 13.20
N GLY A 162 -11.97 2.92 13.12
CA GLY A 162 -10.53 2.67 13.03
C GLY A 162 -10.01 1.87 14.23
N PRO A 163 -8.70 1.57 14.28
CA PRO A 163 -8.12 0.83 15.41
C PRO A 163 -8.54 1.44 16.76
N PRO A 164 -8.87 0.64 17.77
CA PRO A 164 -9.26 1.15 19.09
C PRO A 164 -8.19 2.13 19.60
N GLY A 165 -8.56 3.40 19.80
CA GLY A 165 -7.69 4.45 20.34
C GLY A 165 -7.40 5.65 19.42
N LEU A 166 -7.62 5.55 18.11
CA LEU A 166 -7.42 6.66 17.16
C LEU A 166 -8.75 7.37 16.87
N GLN A 167 -9.11 8.34 17.71
CA GLN A 167 -10.28 9.18 17.50
C GLN A 167 -9.91 10.39 16.61
N PRO A 168 -10.57 10.58 15.44
CA PRO A 168 -10.32 11.74 14.58
C PRO A 168 -10.53 13.05 15.33
N GLY A 169 -9.58 13.99 15.22
CA GLY A 169 -9.60 15.26 15.97
C GLY A 169 -8.79 15.27 17.26
N MET A 170 -8.20 14.14 17.69
CA MET A 170 -7.26 14.09 18.82
C MET A 170 -5.79 14.12 18.38
N GLY A 171 -5.53 14.07 17.08
CA GLY A 171 -4.19 14.09 16.51
C GLY A 171 -3.65 15.50 16.25
N SER A 172 -2.55 15.57 15.51
CA SER A 172 -1.96 16.83 15.05
C SER A 172 -1.99 16.91 13.53
N THR A 173 -2.04 18.12 12.99
CA THR A 173 -1.97 18.36 11.55
C THR A 173 -0.75 19.22 11.24
N ILE A 174 0.03 18.83 10.23
CA ILE A 174 1.12 19.65 9.68
C ILE A 174 0.70 20.13 8.30
N PHE A 175 0.80 21.43 8.06
CA PHE A 175 0.53 22.05 6.77
C PHE A 175 1.87 22.35 6.10
N LEU A 176 2.22 21.59 5.06
CA LEU A 176 3.43 21.80 4.29
C LEU A 176 3.11 22.79 3.17
N GLU A 177 3.67 24.00 3.22
CA GLU A 177 3.36 25.07 2.27
C GLU A 177 4.50 25.32 1.28
N TRP A 178 4.17 25.44 -0.01
CA TRP A 178 5.07 25.86 -1.08
C TRP A 178 4.69 27.24 -1.60
N ASN A 179 5.68 28.04 -2.01
CA ASN A 179 5.43 29.41 -2.49
C ASN A 179 4.66 29.49 -3.82
N LYS A 180 4.65 28.42 -4.64
CA LYS A 180 4.05 28.42 -5.98
C LYS A 180 3.07 27.26 -6.16
N PHE A 181 3.60 26.06 -6.19
CA PHE A 181 2.85 24.82 -6.31
C PHE A 181 3.60 23.71 -5.56
N VAL A 182 2.89 22.65 -5.22
CA VAL A 182 3.51 21.41 -4.73
C VAL A 182 4.26 20.77 -5.89
N PRO A 183 5.61 20.65 -5.86
CA PRO A 183 6.38 20.09 -6.97
C PRO A 183 6.19 18.58 -7.05
N ASP A 184 6.49 17.99 -8.22
CA ASP A 184 6.64 16.54 -8.33
C ASP A 184 7.71 16.06 -7.33
N MET A 185 7.42 14.98 -6.61
CA MET A 185 8.32 14.42 -5.60
C MET A 185 8.07 12.93 -5.34
N THR A 186 9.09 12.24 -4.83
CA THR A 186 9.01 10.85 -4.39
C THR A 186 8.54 10.72 -2.93
N PRO A 187 8.08 9.54 -2.50
CA PRO A 187 7.79 9.26 -1.08
C PRO A 187 8.94 9.57 -0.14
N GLU A 188 10.17 9.26 -0.55
CA GLU A 188 11.39 9.49 0.24
C GLU A 188 11.65 10.98 0.41
N GLU A 189 11.41 11.78 -0.63
CA GLU A 189 11.54 13.24 -0.59
C GLU A 189 10.50 13.86 0.36
N LEU A 190 9.25 13.40 0.33
CA LEU A 190 8.23 13.85 1.28
C LEU A 190 8.61 13.50 2.73
N LYS A 191 9.10 12.27 2.97
CA LYS A 191 9.60 11.86 4.31
C LYS A 191 10.78 12.72 4.75
N HIS A 192 11.66 13.09 3.82
CA HIS A 192 12.75 14.01 4.12
C HIS A 192 12.23 15.42 4.48
N ILE A 193 11.24 15.96 3.77
CA ILE A 193 10.62 17.25 4.12
C ILE A 193 10.01 17.22 5.53
N LEU A 194 9.47 16.07 5.95
CA LEU A 194 8.90 15.86 7.28
C LEU A 194 9.93 15.60 8.39
N SER A 195 11.21 15.40 8.06
CA SER A 195 12.26 15.04 9.02
C SER A 195 12.47 16.00 10.20
N PRO A 196 12.18 17.32 10.10
CA PRO A 196 12.21 18.21 11.26
C PRO A 196 11.19 17.86 12.35
N PHE A 197 10.13 17.13 12.00
CA PHE A 197 9.04 16.74 12.88
C PHE A 197 9.02 15.24 13.16
N LEU A 198 9.39 14.41 12.19
CA LEU A 198 9.19 12.97 12.19
C LEU A 198 10.47 12.21 11.82
N ASN A 199 10.88 11.28 12.67
CA ASN A 199 11.99 10.38 12.40
C ASN A 199 11.48 9.01 11.95
N PHE A 200 11.67 8.72 10.67
CA PHE A 200 11.30 7.46 10.02
C PHE A 200 12.41 6.37 10.11
N GLN A 201 13.61 6.69 10.62
CA GLN A 201 14.76 5.77 10.61
C GLN A 201 14.60 4.61 11.61
N ASN A 202 13.90 4.84 12.72
CA ASN A 202 13.71 3.85 13.78
C ASN A 202 12.32 3.19 13.77
N GLU A 203 11.46 3.59 12.84
CA GLU A 203 10.12 3.03 12.63
C GLU A 203 9.94 2.52 11.20
N ARG A 204 11.05 2.02 10.62
CA ARG A 204 10.94 0.76 9.89
C ARG A 204 10.25 -0.18 10.86
N SER A 205 8.95 -0.37 10.68
CA SER A 205 8.08 -1.10 11.61
C SER A 205 8.77 -2.40 12.01
N ALA A 206 8.45 -2.99 13.17
CA ALA A 206 8.94 -4.32 13.57
C ALA A 206 8.96 -5.35 12.40
N SER A 207 8.10 -5.13 11.40
CA SER A 207 8.23 -5.45 9.98
C SER A 207 9.60 -5.67 9.35
N VAL A 208 10.52 -4.70 9.35
CA VAL A 208 11.72 -4.80 8.50
C VAL A 208 12.80 -5.69 9.11
N HIS A 209 12.89 -5.77 10.45
CA HIS A 209 13.79 -6.74 11.08
C HIS A 209 13.27 -8.17 10.97
N TRP A 210 11.94 -8.39 11.02
CA TRP A 210 11.41 -9.74 10.86
C TRP A 210 11.57 -10.26 9.44
N ILE A 211 11.46 -9.39 8.41
CA ILE A 211 11.67 -9.80 7.01
C ILE A 211 13.05 -10.43 6.83
N ASP A 212 14.09 -9.90 7.47
CA ASP A 212 15.45 -10.45 7.42
C ASP A 212 15.58 -11.82 8.13
N THR A 213 14.69 -12.15 9.05
CA THR A 213 14.64 -13.46 9.74
C THR A 213 13.86 -14.53 8.98
N LEU A 214 13.11 -14.15 7.95
CA LEU A 214 12.26 -15.07 7.20
C LEU A 214 13.04 -16.15 6.42
N PRO A 215 12.40 -17.30 6.17
CA PRO A 215 12.86 -18.26 5.18
C PRO A 215 13.03 -17.62 3.79
N PRO A 216 14.00 -18.07 2.97
CA PRO A 216 14.24 -17.52 1.63
C PRO A 216 13.02 -17.51 0.71
N GLU A 217 12.13 -18.49 0.86
CA GLU A 217 10.90 -18.60 0.09
C GLU A 217 9.93 -17.45 0.39
N MET A 218 9.72 -17.11 1.67
CA MET A 218 8.83 -16.03 2.09
C MET A 218 9.39 -14.66 1.68
N LYS A 219 10.71 -14.47 1.83
CA LYS A 219 11.42 -13.27 1.33
C LYS A 219 11.18 -13.07 -0.16
N LYS A 220 11.34 -14.14 -0.95
CA LYS A 220 11.13 -14.10 -2.39
C LYS A 220 9.68 -13.80 -2.74
N ALA A 221 8.71 -14.38 -2.05
CA ALA A 221 7.29 -14.11 -2.26
C ALA A 221 6.90 -12.66 -1.94
N ILE A 222 7.47 -12.06 -0.88
CA ILE A 222 7.31 -10.63 -0.58
C ILE A 222 7.91 -9.76 -1.69
N GLN A 223 9.12 -10.10 -2.16
CA GLN A 223 9.77 -9.39 -3.27
C GLN A 223 8.96 -9.49 -4.57
N GLU A 224 8.39 -10.66 -4.85
CA GLU A 224 7.53 -10.94 -6.01
C GLU A 224 6.10 -10.44 -5.84
N ARG A 225 5.76 -9.87 -4.67
CA ARG A 225 4.44 -9.33 -4.33
C ARG A 225 3.31 -10.34 -4.54
N ARG A 226 3.47 -11.53 -4.00
CA ARG A 226 2.46 -12.59 -4.06
C ARG A 226 2.36 -13.32 -2.73
N PRO A 227 1.16 -13.81 -2.36
CA PRO A 227 1.03 -14.69 -1.22
C PRO A 227 1.58 -16.08 -1.56
N VAL A 228 2.04 -16.82 -0.55
CA VAL A 228 2.35 -18.24 -0.64
C VAL A 228 1.75 -19.01 0.53
N VAL A 229 1.51 -20.30 0.32
CA VAL A 229 1.07 -21.21 1.37
C VAL A 229 2.13 -21.25 2.46
N GLY A 230 1.70 -21.23 3.72
CA GLY A 230 2.57 -21.19 4.89
C GLY A 230 2.88 -19.80 5.40
N MET A 231 2.57 -18.72 4.67
CA MET A 231 2.72 -17.37 5.21
C MET A 231 1.80 -17.14 6.41
N ASP A 232 2.26 -16.42 7.42
CA ASP A 232 1.36 -15.88 8.43
C ASP A 232 0.64 -14.61 7.93
N ARG A 233 -0.27 -14.08 8.75
CA ARG A 233 -1.06 -12.89 8.40
C ARG A 233 -0.19 -11.66 8.14
N GLU A 234 0.89 -11.48 8.88
CA GLU A 234 1.78 -10.33 8.77
C GLU A 234 2.63 -10.41 7.50
N GLU A 235 3.11 -11.61 7.17
CA GLU A 235 3.84 -11.92 5.94
C GLU A 235 2.99 -11.68 4.68
N VAL A 236 1.72 -12.10 4.70
CA VAL A 236 0.78 -11.81 3.59
C VAL A 236 0.56 -10.31 3.43
N VAL A 237 0.41 -9.57 4.54
CA VAL A 237 0.29 -8.10 4.49
C VAL A 237 1.55 -7.47 3.92
N ALA A 238 2.74 -7.95 4.27
CA ALA A 238 3.98 -7.44 3.70
C ALA A 238 4.11 -7.75 2.21
N ALA A 239 3.65 -8.94 1.78
CA ALA A 239 3.73 -9.36 0.39
C ALA A 239 2.74 -8.61 -0.52
N ILE A 240 1.47 -8.51 -0.12
CA ILE A 240 0.40 -8.02 -1.00
C ILE A 240 -0.49 -6.94 -0.39
N GLY A 241 -0.20 -6.49 0.82
CA GLY A 241 -0.95 -5.45 1.52
C GLY A 241 -2.14 -5.97 2.32
N LYS A 242 -2.92 -5.03 2.87
CA LYS A 242 -4.16 -5.35 3.59
C LYS A 242 -5.23 -5.84 2.60
N PRO A 243 -6.05 -6.83 2.97
CA PRO A 243 -7.13 -7.31 2.12
C PRO A 243 -8.28 -6.29 2.06
N ASP A 244 -9.05 -6.33 0.98
CA ASP A 244 -10.26 -5.54 0.81
C ASP A 244 -11.41 -6.06 1.68
N HIS A 245 -11.52 -7.39 1.80
CA HIS A 245 -12.51 -8.04 2.64
C HIS A 245 -11.92 -9.21 3.42
N LYS A 246 -12.48 -9.47 4.61
CA LYS A 246 -12.16 -10.63 5.45
C LYS A 246 -13.44 -11.35 5.81
N VAL A 247 -13.47 -12.66 5.61
CA VAL A 247 -14.60 -13.52 5.94
C VAL A 247 -14.12 -14.57 6.94
N ARG A 248 -14.86 -14.77 8.04
CA ARG A 248 -14.54 -15.77 9.04
C ARG A 248 -15.68 -16.77 9.14
N GLU A 249 -15.34 -18.05 9.02
CA GLU A 249 -16.29 -19.14 9.01
C GLU A 249 -15.75 -20.31 9.83
N ARG A 250 -16.61 -21.29 10.11
CA ARG A 250 -16.17 -22.62 10.53
C ARG A 250 -16.36 -23.59 9.39
N ASP A 251 -15.34 -24.38 9.10
CA ASP A 251 -15.44 -25.43 8.10
C ASP A 251 -16.32 -26.60 8.60
N SER A 252 -16.52 -27.59 7.74
CA SER A 252 -17.30 -28.80 8.04
C SER A 252 -16.73 -29.65 9.18
N GLU A 253 -15.46 -29.44 9.53
CA GLU A 253 -14.74 -30.13 10.60
C GLU A 253 -14.74 -29.32 11.91
N GLY A 254 -15.30 -28.10 11.88
CA GLY A 254 -15.42 -27.21 13.03
C GLY A 254 -14.22 -26.30 13.26
N ASN A 255 -13.24 -26.26 12.34
CA ASN A 255 -12.07 -25.40 12.45
C ASN A 255 -12.43 -23.96 12.06
N ASP A 256 -11.91 -22.98 12.79
CA ASP A 256 -12.04 -21.57 12.40
C ASP A 256 -11.13 -21.28 11.19
N ILE A 257 -11.78 -20.85 10.10
CA ILE A 257 -11.13 -20.42 8.86
C ILE A 257 -11.35 -18.92 8.63
N GLU A 258 -10.36 -18.26 8.03
CA GLU A 258 -10.43 -16.86 7.67
C GLU A 258 -9.99 -16.66 6.22
N ASP A 259 -10.90 -16.20 5.35
CA ASP A 259 -10.62 -15.89 3.96
C ASP A 259 -10.37 -14.39 3.79
N TRP A 260 -9.20 -14.05 3.29
CA TRP A 260 -8.82 -12.70 2.90
C TRP A 260 -8.99 -12.54 1.40
N ILE A 261 -9.72 -11.50 0.99
CA ILE A 261 -10.09 -11.26 -0.40
C ILE A 261 -9.44 -9.95 -0.85
N TYR A 262 -8.75 -10.03 -1.98
CA TYR A 262 -8.06 -8.92 -2.63
C TYR A 262 -8.63 -8.71 -4.02
N GLY A 263 -8.87 -7.46 -4.41
CA GLY A 263 -9.51 -7.10 -5.66
C GLY A 263 -11.04 -7.25 -5.63
N GLN A 264 -11.68 -6.79 -6.70
CA GLN A 264 -13.12 -6.90 -6.89
C GLN A 264 -13.43 -7.34 -8.33
N PRO A 265 -14.36 -8.29 -8.54
CA PRO A 265 -14.82 -8.68 -9.87
C PRO A 265 -15.35 -7.48 -10.68
N PRO A 266 -15.18 -7.47 -12.02
CA PRO A 266 -14.62 -8.53 -12.87
C PRO A 266 -13.08 -8.54 -12.93
N SER A 267 -12.42 -7.67 -12.18
CA SER A 267 -10.95 -7.58 -12.14
C SER A 267 -10.33 -8.77 -11.42
N LYS A 268 -9.01 -8.90 -11.52
CA LYS A 268 -8.23 -9.92 -10.81
C LYS A 268 -8.55 -9.91 -9.31
N THR A 269 -9.07 -11.02 -8.81
CA THR A 269 -9.41 -11.27 -7.42
C THR A 269 -8.53 -12.39 -6.87
N ILE A 270 -7.94 -12.21 -5.70
CA ILE A 270 -7.13 -13.22 -5.00
C ILE A 270 -7.80 -13.55 -3.67
N PHE A 271 -8.01 -14.83 -3.43
CA PHE A 271 -8.51 -15.38 -2.17
C PHE A 271 -7.34 -16.04 -1.44
N VAL A 272 -7.11 -15.66 -0.19
CA VAL A 272 -6.07 -16.20 0.67
C VAL A 272 -6.76 -16.75 1.92
N ARG A 273 -6.80 -18.08 2.04
CA ARG A 273 -7.40 -18.78 3.17
C ARG A 273 -6.38 -19.03 4.25
N PHE A 274 -6.73 -18.64 5.46
CA PHE A 274 -6.02 -18.95 6.68
C PHE A 274 -6.77 -20.02 7.47
N THR A 275 -6.01 -20.95 8.02
CA THR A 275 -6.49 -21.85 9.08
C THR A 275 -5.57 -21.66 10.27
N VAL A 276 -6.15 -21.40 11.45
CA VAL A 276 -5.42 -20.93 12.63
C VAL A 276 -4.73 -19.58 12.37
N ASP A 277 -3.51 -19.60 11.84
CA ASP A 277 -2.68 -18.40 11.64
C ASP A 277 -1.87 -18.39 10.35
N HIS A 278 -1.89 -19.47 9.56
CA HIS A 278 -1.07 -19.59 8.36
C HIS A 278 -1.95 -19.81 7.12
N VAL A 279 -1.46 -19.36 5.98
CA VAL A 279 -2.11 -19.56 4.69
C VAL A 279 -2.12 -21.04 4.34
N THR A 280 -3.31 -21.60 4.12
CA THR A 280 -3.50 -22.99 3.71
C THR A 280 -3.91 -23.11 2.25
N LYS A 281 -4.50 -22.06 1.66
CA LYS A 281 -4.97 -22.08 0.26
C LYS A 281 -4.94 -20.68 -0.36
N ILE A 282 -4.58 -20.61 -1.65
CA ILE A 282 -4.62 -19.39 -2.45
C ILE A 282 -5.35 -19.69 -3.76
N GLU A 283 -6.33 -18.86 -4.12
CA GLU A 283 -7.05 -18.94 -5.39
C GLU A 283 -7.06 -17.57 -6.09
N GLN A 284 -6.98 -17.57 -7.42
CA GLN A 284 -6.98 -16.35 -8.23
C GLN A 284 -8.00 -16.46 -9.37
N PHE A 285 -8.76 -15.39 -9.60
CA PHE A 285 -9.76 -15.28 -10.67
C PHE A 285 -9.69 -13.93 -11.40
N PRO A 286 -9.97 -13.81 -12.70
CA PRO A 286 -10.04 -14.92 -13.66
C PRO A 286 -8.67 -15.60 -13.78
N GLN A 287 -8.67 -16.87 -14.21
CA GLN A 287 -7.46 -17.67 -14.43
C GLN A 287 -6.70 -17.23 -15.68
#